data_AF-A0A656DA44-F1
#
_entry.id   AF-A0A656DA44-F1
#
_cell.length_a   1.000
_cell.length_b   1.000
_cell.length_c   1.000
_cell.angle_alpha   90.00
_cell.angle_beta   90.00
_cell.angle_gamma   90.00
#
_symmetry.space_group_name_H-M   'P 1'
#
loop_
_entity.id
_entity.type
_entity.pdbx_description
1 polymer ?
#
loop_
_entity_poly.entity_id
_entity_poly.type
_entity_poly.pdbx_seq_one_letter_code
_entity_poly.pdbx_strand_id
1 'polypeptide(L)'
;MSSKTKAIILIAGCILIGFAIGILIDRALLLKYHPRKSGLKEYRKELIKRLNLNQKQQVRLDSILSWSQKEFKNLSREFRPKFDSLKTALRDSIRSILTPQQIEEFEKMIKETEKNERR
;
A
#
# COMPACT_ATOMS: atom_id res chain seq x y z
N MET A 1 -7.91 -44.05 -19.51
CA MET A 1 -8.04 -43.22 -18.29
C MET A 1 -9.31 -43.60 -17.56
N SER A 2 -9.22 -43.91 -16.27
CA SER A 2 -10.39 -44.22 -15.43
C SER A 2 -11.31 -42.99 -15.29
N SER A 3 -12.62 -43.22 -15.15
CA SER A 3 -13.62 -42.16 -14.90
C SER A 3 -13.24 -41.32 -13.68
N LYS A 4 -12.61 -41.93 -12.67
CA LYS A 4 -12.08 -41.27 -11.48
C LYS A 4 -10.99 -40.24 -11.83
N THR A 5 -10.07 -40.60 -12.72
CA THR A 5 -8.98 -39.71 -13.17
C THR A 5 -9.53 -38.49 -13.93
N LYS A 6 -10.57 -38.69 -14.75
CA LYS A 6 -11.23 -37.58 -15.46
C LYS A 6 -11.93 -36.63 -14.50
N ALA A 7 -12.62 -37.15 -13.48
CA ALA A 7 -13.27 -36.34 -12.46
C ALA A 7 -12.27 -35.50 -11.63
N ILE A 8 -11.13 -36.10 -11.24
CA ILE A 8 -10.08 -35.40 -10.49
C ILE A 8 -9.49 -34.23 -11.30
N ILE A 9 -9.21 -34.44 -12.60
CA ILE A 9 -8.69 -33.40 -13.48
C ILE A 9 -9.70 -32.26 -13.64
N LEU A 10 -10.98 -32.58 -13.74
CA LEU A 10 -12.04 -31.60 -13.91
C LEU A 10 -12.19 -30.72 -12.65
N ILE A 11 -12.16 -31.33 -11.47
CA ILE A 11 -12.19 -30.62 -10.18
C ILE A 11 -10.95 -29.73 -10.02
N ALA A 12 -9.76 -30.26 -10.31
CA ALA A 12 -8.53 -29.48 -10.24
C ALA A 12 -8.56 -28.28 -11.22
N GLY A 13 -9.10 -28.47 -12.43
CA GLY A 13 -9.30 -27.41 -13.41
C GLY A 13 -10.23 -26.30 -12.91
N CYS A 14 -11.37 -26.66 -12.31
CA CYS A 14 -12.30 -25.69 -11.73
C CYS A 14 -11.67 -24.87 -10.59
N ILE A 15 -10.88 -25.51 -9.72
CA ILE A 15 -10.19 -24.84 -8.62
C ILE A 15 -9.15 -23.84 -9.16
N LEU A 16 -8.36 -24.24 -10.16
CA LEU A 16 -7.36 -23.36 -10.77
C LEU A 16 -8.00 -22.16 -11.48
N ILE A 17 -9.13 -22.36 -12.16
CA ILE A 17 -9.89 -21.29 -12.80
C ILE A 17 -10.47 -20.33 -11.75
N GLY A 18 -11.08 -20.88 -10.69
CA GLY A 18 -11.60 -20.07 -9.58
C GLY A 18 -10.50 -19.25 -8.90
N PHE A 19 -9.32 -19.83 -8.69
CA PHE A 19 -8.16 -19.15 -8.14
C PHE A 19 -7.64 -18.02 -9.04
N ALA A 20 -7.54 -18.27 -10.35
CA ALA A 20 -7.13 -17.25 -11.32
C ALA A 20 -8.12 -16.07 -11.38
N ILE A 21 -9.42 -16.36 -11.35
CA ILE A 21 -10.48 -15.34 -11.32
C ILE A 21 -10.44 -14.54 -10.02
N GLY A 22 -10.24 -15.21 -8.87
CA GLY A 22 -10.08 -14.56 -7.57
C GLY A 22 -8.94 -13.55 -7.55
N ILE A 23 -7.76 -13.90 -8.08
CA ILE A 23 -6.60 -13.01 -8.19
C ILE A 23 -6.90 -11.79 -9.08
N LEU A 24 -7.61 -11.98 -10.19
CA LEU A 24 -7.94 -10.90 -11.13
C LEU A 24 -8.92 -9.91 -10.52
N ILE A 25 -9.96 -10.38 -9.82
CA ILE A 25 -10.95 -9.54 -9.14
C ILE A 25 -10.29 -8.74 -8.01
N ASP A 26 -9.47 -9.41 -7.18
CA ASP A 26 -8.75 -8.77 -6.09
C ASP A 26 -7.83 -7.63 -6.58
N ARG A 27 -7.07 -7.88 -7.66
CA ARG A 27 -6.24 -6.83 -8.29
C ARG A 27 -7.05 -5.68 -8.87
N ALA A 28 -8.19 -5.96 -9.50
CA ALA A 28 -9.05 -4.92 -10.06
C ALA A 28 -9.68 -4.04 -8.97
N LEU A 29 -10.10 -4.66 -7.86
CA LEU A 29 -10.62 -3.95 -6.69
C LEU A 29 -9.52 -3.13 -5.99
N LEU A 30 -8.33 -3.68 -5.79
CA LEU A 30 -7.19 -2.95 -5.21
C LEU A 30 -6.80 -1.72 -6.04
N LEU A 31 -6.79 -1.81 -7.37
CA LEU A 31 -6.54 -0.65 -8.25
C LEU A 31 -7.63 0.42 -8.16
N LYS A 32 -8.88 0.02 -7.88
CA LYS A 32 -10.02 0.92 -7.76
C LYS A 32 -10.10 1.61 -6.38
N TYR A 33 -9.73 0.91 -5.31
CA TYR A 33 -9.81 1.43 -3.94
C TYR A 33 -8.53 2.10 -3.44
N HIS A 34 -7.38 1.83 -4.07
CA HIS A 34 -6.13 2.56 -3.84
C HIS A 34 -5.70 3.27 -5.14
N PRO A 35 -6.35 4.39 -5.53
CA PRO A 35 -5.82 5.20 -6.61
C PRO A 35 -4.39 5.60 -6.23
N ARG A 36 -3.42 5.28 -7.10
CA ARG A 36 -2.03 5.71 -6.93
C ARG A 36 -2.04 7.20 -6.61
N LYS A 37 -1.52 7.58 -5.44
CA LYS A 37 -1.33 9.00 -5.11
C LYS A 37 -0.51 9.62 -6.25
N SER A 38 -1.15 10.49 -7.01
CA SER A 38 -0.51 11.22 -8.10
C SER A 38 0.74 11.89 -7.56
N GLY A 39 1.91 11.51 -8.09
CA GLY A 39 3.19 12.05 -7.62
C GLY A 39 3.26 13.56 -7.80
N LEU A 40 4.16 14.24 -7.07
CA LEU A 40 4.29 15.71 -7.08
C LEU A 40 4.43 16.29 -8.52
N LYS A 41 5.11 15.57 -9.41
CA LYS A 41 5.24 15.93 -10.84
C LYS A 41 3.90 15.96 -11.57
N GLU A 42 3.03 15.01 -11.29
CA GLU A 42 1.75 14.86 -11.96
C GLU A 42 0.72 15.86 -11.39
N TYR A 43 0.77 16.10 -10.07
CA TYR A 43 0.06 17.22 -9.46
C TYR A 43 0.46 18.58 -10.04
N ARG A 44 1.76 18.82 -10.23
CA ARG A 44 2.27 20.03 -10.89
C ARG A 44 1.70 20.20 -12.29
N LYS A 45 1.76 19.16 -13.14
CA LYS A 45 1.21 19.20 -14.50
C LYS A 45 -0.28 19.54 -14.49
N GLU A 46 -1.02 18.95 -13.57
CA GLU A 46 -2.46 19.18 -13.44
C GLU A 46 -2.77 20.62 -13.07
N LEU A 47 -2.01 21.21 -12.14
CA LEU A 47 -2.15 22.63 -11.79
C LEU A 47 -1.86 23.54 -12.98
N ILE A 48 -0.79 23.26 -13.73
CA ILE A 48 -0.43 24.06 -14.91
C ILE A 48 -1.54 24.00 -15.96
N LYS A 49 -2.03 22.79 -16.26
CA LYS A 49 -3.06 22.57 -17.27
C LYS A 49 -4.40 23.16 -16.86
N ARG A 50 -4.87 22.90 -15.63
CA ARG A 50 -6.21 23.34 -15.19
C ARG A 50 -6.28 24.85 -14.93
N LEU A 51 -5.19 25.45 -14.48
CA LEU A 51 -5.16 26.88 -14.13
C LEU A 51 -4.54 27.75 -15.23
N ASN A 52 -4.16 27.15 -16.37
CA ASN A 52 -3.52 27.83 -17.50
C ASN A 52 -2.35 28.72 -17.06
N LEU A 53 -1.44 28.17 -16.26
CA LEU A 53 -0.35 28.95 -15.66
C LEU A 53 0.67 29.39 -16.71
N ASN A 54 0.98 30.68 -16.74
CA ASN A 54 2.05 31.22 -17.58
C ASN A 54 3.45 30.87 -17.04
N GLN A 55 4.49 31.10 -17.84
CA GLN A 55 5.87 30.73 -17.50
C GLN A 55 6.35 31.29 -16.14
N LYS A 56 6.01 32.55 -15.84
CA LYS A 56 6.38 33.19 -14.56
C LYS A 56 5.67 32.53 -13.37
N GLN A 57 4.41 32.13 -13.53
CA GLN A 57 3.66 31.40 -12.51
C GLN A 57 4.20 29.98 -12.32
N GLN A 58 4.62 29.30 -13.40
CA GLN A 58 5.20 27.96 -13.33
C GLN A 58 6.51 27.94 -12.53
N VAL A 59 7.41 28.91 -12.75
CA VAL A 59 8.66 29.03 -11.97
C VAL A 59 8.38 29.25 -10.47
N ARG A 60 7.35 30.05 -10.16
CA ARG A 60 6.91 30.24 -8.76
C ARG A 60 6.32 28.96 -8.18
N LEU A 61 5.50 28.24 -8.95
CA LEU A 61 4.94 26.96 -8.54
C LEU A 61 6.06 25.95 -8.22
N ASP A 62 7.11 25.88 -9.03
CA ASP A 62 8.27 25.02 -8.78
C ASP A 62 8.98 25.33 -7.46
N SER A 63 9.12 26.62 -7.16
CA SER A 63 9.70 27.09 -5.90
C SER A 63 8.83 26.71 -4.69
N ILE A 64 7.51 26.88 -4.80
CA ILE A 64 6.56 26.53 -3.74
C ILE A 64 6.55 25.02 -3.48
N LEU A 65 6.47 24.21 -4.54
CA LEU A 65 6.42 22.76 -4.42
C LEU A 65 7.74 22.18 -3.87
N SER A 66 8.89 22.73 -4.29
CA SER A 66 10.19 22.29 -3.79
C SER A 66 10.42 22.64 -2.32
N TRP A 67 10.05 23.86 -1.92
CA TRP A 67 10.04 24.27 -0.51
C TRP A 67 9.13 23.36 0.32
N SER A 68 7.88 23.17 -0.13
CA SER A 68 6.89 22.32 0.54
C SER A 68 7.40 20.89 0.73
N GLN A 69 7.99 20.29 -0.31
CA GLN A 69 8.58 18.96 -0.24
C GLN A 69 9.69 18.86 0.82
N LYS A 70 10.53 19.90 0.95
CA LYS A 70 11.60 19.96 1.95
C LYS A 70 11.02 20.04 3.37
N GLU A 71 10.02 20.89 3.59
CA GLU A 71 9.38 21.04 4.89
C GLU A 71 8.65 19.77 5.32
N PHE A 72 7.89 19.13 4.42
CA PHE A 72 7.27 17.83 4.71
C PHE A 72 8.30 16.75 5.02
N LYS A 73 9.46 16.74 4.35
CA LYS A 73 10.54 15.80 4.64
C LYS A 73 11.15 16.06 6.02
N ASN A 74 11.33 17.32 6.40
CA ASN A 74 11.85 17.68 7.72
C ASN A 74 10.86 17.26 8.82
N LEU A 75 9.58 17.58 8.64
CA LEU A 75 8.52 17.17 9.56
C LEU A 75 8.47 15.64 9.69
N SER A 76 8.53 14.92 8.58
CA SER A 76 8.56 13.45 8.59
C SER A 76 9.76 12.92 9.38
N ARG A 77 10.95 13.52 9.24
CA ARG A 77 12.14 13.10 10.01
C ARG A 77 11.96 13.28 11.52
N GLU A 78 11.26 14.33 11.94
CA GLU A 78 11.01 14.59 13.35
C GLU A 78 9.95 13.65 13.94
N PHE A 79 8.85 13.43 13.22
CA PHE A 79 7.69 12.71 13.74
C PHE A 79 7.72 11.20 13.49
N ARG A 80 8.40 10.73 12.44
CA ARG A 80 8.54 9.30 12.15
C ARG A 80 9.10 8.49 13.33
N PRO A 81 10.20 8.88 13.99
CA PRO A 81 10.71 8.10 15.13
C PRO A 81 9.72 8.07 16.31
N LYS A 82 8.96 9.16 16.54
CA LYS A 82 7.93 9.21 17.58
C LYS A 82 6.79 8.22 17.26
N PHE A 83 6.38 8.16 16.00
CA PHE A 83 5.35 7.23 15.54
C PHE A 83 5.82 5.76 15.59
N ASP A 84 7.05 5.48 15.16
CA ASP A 84 7.64 4.13 15.21
C ASP A 84 7.76 3.63 16.65
N SER A 85 8.10 4.52 17.58
CA SER A 85 8.15 4.21 19.01
C SER A 85 6.76 3.87 19.57
N LEU A 86 5.74 4.67 19.24
CA LEU A 86 4.36 4.40 19.64
C LEU A 86 3.83 3.08 19.05
N LYS A 87 4.13 2.80 17.78
CA LYS A 87 3.76 1.54 17.12
C LYS A 87 4.39 0.34 17.83
N THR A 88 5.63 0.47 18.27
CA THR A 88 6.33 -0.56 19.05
C THR A 88 5.66 -0.78 20.41
N ALA A 89 5.43 0.30 21.17
CA ALA A 89 4.78 0.22 22.48
C ALA A 89 3.36 -0.39 22.40
N LEU A 90 2.60 -0.05 21.36
CA LEU A 90 1.29 -0.65 21.09
C LEU A 90 1.41 -2.16 20.85
N ARG A 91 2.35 -2.59 20.01
CA ARG A 91 2.59 -4.01 19.72
C ARG A 91 2.99 -4.78 20.98
N ASP A 92 3.83 -4.21 21.83
CA ASP A 92 4.22 -4.82 23.11
C ASP A 92 3.04 -4.95 24.06
N SER A 93 2.19 -3.92 24.14
CA SER A 93 0.97 -3.96 24.93
C SER A 93 0.02 -5.05 24.44
N ILE A 94 -0.12 -5.20 23.12
CA ILE A 94 -0.92 -6.30 22.54
C ILE A 94 -0.30 -7.64 22.88
N ARG A 95 1.02 -7.84 22.72
CA ARG A 95 1.69 -9.12 23.06
C ARG A 95 1.43 -9.54 24.51
N SER A 96 1.36 -8.57 25.43
CA SER A 96 1.18 -8.86 26.86
C SER A 96 -0.16 -9.55 27.22
N ILE A 97 -1.17 -9.43 26.35
CA ILE A 97 -2.50 -10.03 26.58
C ILE A 97 -2.77 -11.29 25.75
N LEU A 98 -1.80 -11.72 24.94
CA LEU A 98 -1.96 -12.85 24.02
C LEU A 98 -1.42 -14.15 24.60
N THR A 99 -2.02 -15.27 24.20
CA THR A 99 -1.45 -16.60 24.44
C THR A 99 -0.26 -16.86 23.52
N PRO A 100 0.63 -17.82 23.85
CA PRO A 100 1.79 -18.13 23.00
C PRO A 100 1.43 -18.46 21.54
N GLN A 101 0.31 -19.16 21.32
CA GLN A 101 -0.18 -19.49 19.97
C GLN A 101 -0.66 -18.24 19.22
N GLN A 102 -1.32 -17.31 19.91
CA GLN A 102 -1.78 -16.05 19.32
C GLN A 102 -0.63 -15.10 19.00
N ILE A 103 0.45 -15.12 19.79
CA ILE A 103 1.67 -14.34 19.51
C ILE A 103 2.27 -14.74 18.15
N GLU A 104 2.33 -16.04 17.84
CA GLU A 104 2.88 -16.50 16.57
C GLU A 104 2.10 -15.94 15.36
N GLU A 105 0.77 -15.94 15.46
CA GLU A 105 -0.10 -15.38 14.41
C GLU A 105 0.04 -13.86 14.32
N PHE A 106 0.11 -13.18 15.46
CA PHE A 106 0.30 -11.73 15.51
C PHE A 106 1.62 -11.28 14.86
N GLU A 107 2.71 -12.04 15.04
CA GLU A 107 3.99 -11.77 14.39
C GLU A 107 3.93 -11.97 12.87
N LYS A 108 3.12 -12.92 12.37
CA LYS A 108 2.88 -13.08 10.92
C LYS A 108 2.14 -11.85 10.37
N MET A 109 1.07 -11.41 11.03
CA MET A 109 0.31 -10.21 10.66
C MET A 109 1.20 -8.95 10.60
N ILE A 110 2.10 -8.78 11.57
CA ILE A 110 3.06 -7.66 11.60
C ILE A 110 3.97 -7.69 10.37
N LYS A 111 4.56 -8.86 10.05
CA LYS A 111 5.48 -9.01 8.91
C LYS A 111 4.81 -8.74 7.57
N GLU A 112 3.58 -9.18 7.40
CA GLU A 112 2.78 -8.91 6.20
C GLU A 112 2.53 -7.40 6.02
N THR A 113 2.15 -6.74 7.10
CA THR A 113 1.92 -5.28 7.12
C THR A 113 3.19 -4.51 6.75
N GLU A 114 4.33 -4.86 7.35
CA GLU A 114 5.61 -4.19 7.05
C GLU A 114 6.11 -4.44 5.62
N LYS A 115 5.85 -5.62 5.07
CA LYS A 115 6.16 -5.94 3.67
C LYS A 115 5.34 -5.08 2.71
N ASN A 116 4.10 -4.76 3.07
CA ASN A 116 3.24 -3.89 2.28
C ASN A 116 3.62 -2.41 2.41
N GLU A 117 4.07 -1.97 3.58
CA GLU A 117 4.57 -0.60 3.81
C GLU A 117 5.88 -0.28 3.07
N ARG A 118 6.70 -1.28 2.76
CA ARG A 118 7.99 -1.13 2.03
C ARG A 118 7.85 -1.17 0.51
N ARG A 119 6.67 -1.51 -0.03
CA ARG A 119 6.38 -1.59 -1.46
C ARG A 119 5.75 -0.30 -1.97
#